data_AF-A0A1I4TUU4-F1
#
_entry.id   AF-A0A1I4TUU4-F1
#
_cell.length_a   1.000
_cell.length_b   1.000
_cell.length_c   1.000
_cell.angle_alpha   90.00
_cell.angle_beta   90.00
_cell.angle_gamma   90.00
#
_symmetry.space_group_name_H-M   'P 1'
#
loop_
_entity.id
_entity.type
_entity.pdbx_description
1 polymer ?
#
loop_
_entity_poly.entity_id
_entity_poly.type
_entity_poly.pdbx_seq_one_letter_code
_entity_poly.pdbx_strand_id
1 'polypeptide(L)' 'MASVTRWVKNIHRKPQGSRKRKIDLDVLRQEITDYPDAYQYERVKRLGVAQNAIFPGAQEAWHNL' A
#
# COMPACT_ATOMS: atom_id res chain seq x y z
N MET A 1 -0.44 -23.36 -15.61
CA MET A 1 -1.09 -24.64 -15.24
C MET A 1 -0.32 -25.25 -14.07
N ALA A 2 -0.98 -25.53 -12.94
CA ALA A 2 -0.37 -26.22 -11.81
C ALA A 2 -0.65 -27.73 -11.97
N SER A 3 0.38 -28.57 -11.95
CA SER A 3 0.22 -30.04 -12.09
C SER A 3 0.03 -30.70 -10.72
N VAL A 4 -0.73 -31.80 -10.69
CA VAL A 4 -0.95 -32.64 -9.49
C VAL A 4 0.39 -33.08 -8.85
N THR A 5 1.39 -33.39 -9.67
CA THR A 5 2.75 -33.73 -9.23
C THR A 5 3.44 -32.65 -8.39
N ARG A 6 3.14 -31.36 -8.62
CA ARG A 6 3.70 -30.26 -7.82
C ARG A 6 3.07 -30.19 -6.42
N TRP A 7 1.78 -30.48 -6.30
CA TRP A 7 1.06 -30.49 -5.02
C TRP A 7 1.48 -31.63 -4.12
N VAL A 8 1.71 -32.83 -4.68
CA VAL A 8 2.22 -33.99 -3.93
C VAL A 8 3.59 -33.69 -3.32
N LYS A 9 4.47 -32.97 -4.03
CA LYS A 9 5.83 -32.65 -3.57
C LYS A 9 5.90 -31.52 -2.55
N ASN A 10 4.93 -30.60 -2.56
CA ASN A 10 4.93 -29.46 -1.64
C ASN A 10 3.50 -29.00 -1.36
N ILE A 11 2.94 -29.56 -0.30
CA ILE A 11 1.58 -29.28 0.17
C ILE A 11 1.47 -27.92 0.88
N HIS A 12 2.60 -27.36 1.32
CA HIS A 12 2.63 -26.08 2.00
C HIS A 12 2.55 -24.93 1.01
N ARG A 13 1.68 -23.97 1.32
CA ARG A 13 1.57 -22.73 0.55
C ARG A 13 2.90 -21.99 0.60
N LYS A 14 3.45 -21.64 -0.56
CA LYS A 14 4.60 -20.73 -0.61
C LYS A 14 4.21 -19.37 -0.02
N PRO A 15 5.03 -18.78 0.86
CA PRO A 15 4.78 -17.44 1.35
C PRO A 15 4.74 -16.49 0.15
N GLN A 16 3.63 -15.78 0.02
CA GLN A 16 3.48 -14.75 -0.99
C GLN A 16 4.10 -13.48 -0.41
N GLY A 17 5.14 -12.97 -1.08
CA GLY A 17 5.78 -11.71 -0.67
C GLY A 17 4.80 -10.54 -0.70
N SER A 18 5.03 -9.55 0.15
CA SER A 18 4.31 -8.28 0.07
C SER A 18 4.72 -7.53 -1.20
N ARG A 19 3.75 -6.89 -1.84
CA ARG A 19 4.02 -6.05 -3.02
C ARG A 19 4.53 -4.69 -2.52
N LYS A 20 5.67 -4.21 -3.03
CA LYS A 20 6.13 -2.85 -2.73
C LYS A 20 5.05 -1.85 -3.14
N ARG A 21 4.74 -0.93 -2.21
CA ARG A 21 3.85 0.20 -2.49
C ARG A 21 4.57 1.17 -3.41
N LYS A 22 3.79 1.90 -4.22
CA LYS A 22 4.30 2.99 -5.06
C LYS A 22 4.42 4.33 -4.33
N ILE A 23 3.91 4.40 -3.10
CA ILE A 23 3.91 5.60 -2.25
C ILE A 23 4.92 5.40 -1.13
N ASP A 24 5.71 6.43 -0.88
CA ASP A 24 6.51 6.59 0.33
C ASP A 24 5.59 6.99 1.49
N LEU A 25 5.59 6.19 2.55
CA LEU A 25 4.72 6.40 3.71
C LEU A 25 5.15 7.61 4.54
N ASP A 26 6.43 7.94 4.58
CA ASP A 26 6.91 9.07 5.38
C ASP A 26 6.55 10.40 4.70
N VAL A 27 6.61 10.45 3.37
CA VAL A 27 6.11 11.59 2.60
C VAL A 27 4.59 11.75 2.78
N LEU A 28 3.83 10.65 2.78
CA LEU A 28 2.39 10.70 3.00
C LEU A 28 2.04 11.15 4.43
N ARG A 29 2.81 10.73 5.44
CA ARG A 29 2.64 11.18 6.83
C ARG A 29 2.84 12.69 6.94
N GLN A 30 3.95 13.21 6.38
CA GLN A 30 4.21 14.64 6.40
C GLN A 30 3.09 15.42 5.73
N GLU A 31 2.57 14.94 4.59
CA GLU A 31 1.46 15.60 3.89
C GLU A 31 0.13 15.57 4.68
N ILE A 32 -0.12 14.52 5.47
CA ILE A 32 -1.26 14.45 6.39
C ILE A 32 -1.10 15.43 7.56
N THR A 33 0.11 15.58 8.09
CA THR A 33 0.41 16.56 9.15
C THR A 33 0.30 17.99 8.64
N ASP A 34 0.83 18.28 7.45
CA ASP A 34 0.83 19.63 6.86
C ASP A 34 -0.58 20.05 6.40
N TYR A 35 -1.37 19.11 5.88
CA TYR A 35 -2.72 19.35 5.37
C TYR A 35 -3.70 18.30 5.89
N PRO A 36 -4.16 18.38 7.15
CA PRO A 36 -5.03 17.36 7.75
C PRO A 36 -6.42 17.29 7.11
N ASP A 37 -6.92 18.39 6.57
CA ASP A 37 -8.23 18.55 5.94
C ASP A 37 -8.23 18.33 4.42
N ALA A 38 -7.05 18.15 3.80
CA ALA A 38 -6.96 17.97 2.36
C ALA A 38 -7.70 16.72 1.87
N TYR A 39 -8.49 16.90 0.81
CA TYR A 39 -9.20 15.81 0.14
C TYR A 39 -8.25 14.93 -0.68
N GLN A 40 -8.60 13.64 -0.84
CA GLN A 40 -7.73 12.65 -1.51
C GLN A 40 -7.25 13.08 -2.91
N TYR A 41 -8.10 13.78 -3.67
CA TYR A 41 -7.75 14.28 -5.00
C TYR A 41 -6.59 15.29 -4.96
N GLU A 42 -6.56 16.16 -3.96
CA GLU A 42 -5.48 17.14 -3.80
C GLU A 42 -4.17 16.46 -3.41
N ARG A 43 -4.25 15.51 -2.46
CA ARG A 43 -3.11 14.70 -2.02
C ARG A 43 -2.49 13.94 -3.20
N VAL A 44 -3.33 13.35 -4.06
CA VAL A 44 -2.91 12.71 -5.31
C VAL A 44 -2.15 13.66 -6.22
N LYS A 45 -2.67 14.88 -6.39
CA LYS A 45 -2.05 15.91 -7.24
C LYS A 45 -0.69 16.35 -6.71
N ARG A 46 -0.55 16.49 -5.38
CA ARG A 46 0.72 16.87 -4.71
C ARG A 46 1.75 15.74 -4.76
N LEU A 47 1.32 14.51 -4.47
CA LEU A 47 2.19 13.34 -4.36
C LEU A 47 2.47 12.64 -5.69
N GLY A 48 1.74 12.97 -6.77
CA GLY A 48 1.93 12.40 -8.10
C GLY A 48 1.58 10.90 -8.19
N VAL A 49 0.64 10.44 -7.35
CA VAL A 49 0.34 9.01 -7.15
C VAL A 49 -1.11 8.68 -7.51
N ALA A 50 -1.42 7.41 -7.74
CA ALA A 50 -2.81 7.02 -7.99
C ALA A 50 -3.67 7.12 -6.72
N GLN A 51 -4.93 7.54 -6.86
CA GLN A 51 -5.84 7.75 -5.74
C GLN A 51 -6.06 6.49 -4.88
N ASN A 52 -6.11 5.32 -5.51
CA ASN A 52 -6.26 4.03 -4.83
C ASN A 52 -5.09 3.68 -3.90
N ALA A 53 -3.94 4.35 -4.03
CA ALA A 53 -2.79 4.13 -3.17
C ALA A 53 -2.84 5.01 -1.90
N ILE A 54 -3.62 6.10 -1.88
CA ILE A 54 -3.71 7.02 -0.72
C ILE A 54 -4.49 6.41 0.44
N PHE A 55 -5.67 5.83 0.19
CA PHE A 55 -6.52 5.28 1.26
C PHE A 55 -5.81 4.27 2.20
N PRO A 56 -5.17 3.20 1.68
CA PRO A 56 -4.47 2.25 2.55
C PRO A 56 -3.23 2.85 3.22
N GLY A 57 -2.58 3.83 2.59
CA GLY A 57 -1.45 4.54 3.18
C GLY A 57 -1.88 5.48 4.31
N ALA A 58 -2.99 6.19 4.13
CA ALA A 58 -3.51 7.15 5.10
C ALA A 58 -3.95 6.44 6.38
N GLN A 59 -4.69 5.33 6.27
CA GLN A 59 -5.11 4.56 7.45
C GLN A 59 -3.92 4.09 8.29
N GLU A 60 -2.85 3.62 7.64
CA GLU A 60 -1.62 3.21 8.33
C GLU A 60 -0.83 4.39 8.89
N ALA A 61 -0.84 5.54 8.20
CA ALA A 61 -0.25 6.77 8.73
C ALA A 61 -0.98 7.23 10.00
N TRP A 62 -2.33 7.24 10.01
CA TRP A 62 -3.16 7.59 11.17
C TRP A 62 -2.95 6.68 12.38
N HIS A 63 -2.72 5.39 12.17
CA HIS A 63 -2.44 4.45 13.27
C HIS A 63 -1.07 4.67 13.94
N ASN A 64 -0.15 5.39 13.30
CA ASN A 64 1.21 5.63 13.78
C ASN A 64 1.51 7.13 13.95
N LEU A 65 0.47 7.96 14.01
CA LEU A 65 0.53 9.40 14.27
C LEU A 65 0.48 9.68 15.78
#